data_AF-A0A3E0QR77-F1
#
_entry.id   AF-A0A3E0QR77-F1
#
_cell.length_a   1.000
_cell.length_b   1.000
_cell.length_c   1.000
_cell.angle_alpha   90.00
_cell.angle_beta   90.00
_cell.angle_gamma   90.00
#
_symmetry.space_group_name_H-M   'P 1'
#
loop_
_entity.id
_entity.type
_entity.pdbx_description
1 polymer ?
#
loop_
_entity_poly.entity_id
_entity_poly.type
_entity_poly.pdbx_seq_one_letter_code
_entity_poly.pdbx_strand_id
1 'polypeptide(L)'
;MIVFLSTAVIDFFIAFGVIIGGSLLAAVGAVFVSYPPASTMLDTAMRLKIWAIVVAIGGTIDPVRVIEANVTEGHLSPAVQQILLIACAFLGAHLGTELVRWIVRGGL
;
A
#
# COMPACT_ATOMS: atom_id res chain seq x y z
N MET A 1 -10.45 19.63 -2.45
CA MET A 1 -8.97 19.58 -2.44
C MET A 1 -8.41 19.01 -1.13
N ILE A 2 -8.77 19.54 0.05
CA ILE A 2 -8.26 19.04 1.34
C ILE A 2 -8.62 17.56 1.59
N VAL A 3 -9.86 17.15 1.29
CA VAL A 3 -10.33 15.76 1.46
C VAL A 3 -9.51 14.77 0.62
N PHE A 4 -9.26 15.10 -0.64
CA PHE A 4 -8.45 14.27 -1.54
C PHE A 4 -7.01 14.08 -1.02
N LEU A 5 -6.36 15.16 -0.58
CA LEU A 5 -5.00 15.09 -0.06
C LEU A 5 -4.95 14.28 1.24
N SER A 6 -5.93 14.43 2.13
CA SER A 6 -6.01 13.61 3.35
C SER A 6 -6.18 12.13 3.03
N THR A 7 -7.03 11.77 2.06
CA THR A 7 -7.21 10.38 1.63
C THR A 7 -5.92 9.82 1.04
N ALA A 8 -5.26 10.56 0.14
CA ALA A 8 -3.99 10.15 -0.46
C ALA A 8 -2.90 9.86 0.59
N VAL A 9 -2.79 10.71 1.60
CA VAL A 9 -1.83 10.52 2.70
C VAL A 9 -2.20 9.33 3.56
N ILE A 10 -3.49 9.15 3.89
CA ILE A 10 -3.96 7.99 4.66
C ILE A 10 -3.72 6.69 3.89
N ASP A 11 -4.07 6.63 2.60
CA ASP A 11 -3.87 5.47 1.74
C ASP A 11 -2.38 5.08 1.63
N PHE A 12 -1.51 6.08 1.54
CA PHE A 12 -0.06 5.89 1.61
C PHE A 12 0.36 5.20 2.91
N PHE A 13 -0.08 5.70 4.07
CA PHE A 13 0.31 5.15 5.37
C PHE A 13 -0.31 3.78 5.64
N ILE A 14 -1.53 3.53 5.16
CA ILE A 14 -2.16 2.20 5.22
C ILE A 14 -1.32 1.21 4.42
N ALA A 15 -1.03 1.52 3.16
CA ALA A 15 -0.25 0.63 2.30
C ALA A 15 1.17 0.39 2.87
N PHE A 16 1.83 1.43 3.36
CA PHE A 16 3.12 1.32 4.03
C PHE A 16 3.04 0.41 5.27
N GLY A 17 2.04 0.63 6.14
CA GLY A 17 1.83 -0.16 7.35
C GLY A 17 1.55 -1.63 7.08
N VAL A 18 0.77 -1.95 6.04
CA VAL A 18 0.50 -3.34 5.63
C VAL A 18 1.81 -4.06 5.26
N ILE A 19 2.70 -3.42 4.52
CA ILE A 19 3.98 -4.02 4.14
C ILE A 19 4.88 -4.23 5.36
N ILE A 20 5.05 -3.20 6.18
CA ILE A 20 5.94 -3.28 7.35
C ILE A 20 5.40 -4.28 8.38
N GLY A 21 4.13 -4.17 8.77
CA GLY A 21 3.53 -5.08 9.74
C GLY A 21 3.47 -6.52 9.26
N GLY A 22 3.01 -6.75 8.03
CA GLY A 22 2.88 -8.09 7.46
C GLY A 22 4.22 -8.80 7.29
N SER A 23 5.24 -8.09 6.78
CA SER A 23 6.58 -8.67 6.61
C SER A 23 7.31 -8.93 7.93
N LEU A 24 7.23 -8.01 8.90
CA LEU A 24 7.84 -8.19 10.22
C LEU A 24 7.21 -9.36 10.97
N LEU A 25 5.87 -9.45 11.00
CA LEU A 25 5.20 -10.55 11.68
C LEU A 25 5.43 -11.90 10.98
N ALA A 26 5.56 -11.90 9.65
CA ALA A 26 5.95 -13.12 8.93
C ALA A 26 7.37 -13.58 9.30
N ALA A 27 8.31 -12.66 9.50
CA ALA A 27 9.66 -12.97 9.98
C ALA A 27 9.63 -13.57 11.39
N VAL A 28 8.82 -13.01 12.29
CA VAL A 28 8.59 -13.56 13.64
C VAL A 28 7.98 -14.96 13.56
N GLY A 29 6.99 -15.16 12.70
CA GLY A 29 6.39 -16.46 12.43
C GLY A 29 7.40 -17.49 11.92
N ALA A 30 8.32 -17.08 11.05
CA ALA A 30 9.36 -17.95 10.52
C ALA A 30 10.30 -18.51 11.61
N VAL A 31 10.58 -17.72 12.66
CA VAL A 31 11.38 -18.19 13.81
C VAL A 31 10.70 -19.37 14.51
N PHE A 32 9.38 -19.33 14.71
CA PHE A 32 8.65 -20.42 15.37
C PHE A 32 8.61 -21.71 14.55
N VAL A 33 8.72 -21.62 13.22
CA VAL A 33 8.65 -22.77 12.30
C VAL A 33 10.05 -23.18 11.79
N SER A 34 11.12 -22.58 12.31
CA SER A 34 12.51 -22.83 11.89
C SER A 34 12.78 -22.55 10.40
N TYR A 35 12.13 -21.51 9.85
CA TYR A 35 12.39 -20.99 8.51
C TYR A 35 13.35 -19.79 8.58
N PRO A 36 14.12 -19.49 7.51
CA PRO A 36 15.02 -18.34 7.51
C PRO A 36 14.24 -17.01 7.58
N PRO A 37 14.34 -16.23 8.67
CA PRO A 37 13.44 -15.10 8.91
C PRO A 37 13.65 -13.95 7.93
N ALA A 38 14.90 -13.69 7.53
CA ALA A 38 15.25 -12.60 6.62
C ALA A 38 14.67 -12.81 5.20
N SER A 39 14.75 -14.04 4.67
CA SER A 39 14.14 -14.34 3.36
C SER A 39 12.63 -14.30 3.43
N THR A 40 12.02 -14.87 4.49
CA THR A 40 10.57 -14.83 4.67
C THR A 40 10.04 -13.40 4.78
N MET A 41 10.77 -12.52 5.47
CA MET A 41 10.42 -11.09 5.56
C MET A 41 10.39 -10.43 4.17
N LEU A 42 11.44 -10.62 3.38
CA LEU A 42 11.58 -10.01 2.06
C LEU A 42 10.56 -10.56 1.06
N ASP A 43 10.37 -11.88 1.03
CA ASP A 43 9.40 -12.54 0.16
C ASP A 43 7.97 -12.11 0.48
N THR A 44 7.65 -11.98 1.77
CA THR A 44 6.35 -11.48 2.23
C THR A 44 6.13 -10.03 1.79
N ALA A 45 7.11 -9.15 1.97
CA ALA A 45 7.01 -7.76 1.54
C ALA A 45 6.75 -7.63 0.03
N MET A 46 7.45 -8.44 -0.79
CA MET A 46 7.25 -8.47 -2.24
C MET A 46 5.84 -8.95 -2.62
N ARG A 47 5.33 -10.01 -1.96
CA ARG A 47 3.98 -10.56 -2.21
C ARG A 47 2.87 -9.63 -1.76
N LEU A 48 3.04 -8.94 -0.64
CA LEU A 48 2.04 -8.03 -0.08
C LEU A 48 1.90 -6.72 -0.86
N LYS A 49 2.85 -6.36 -1.73
CA LYS A 49 2.87 -5.05 -2.42
C LYS A 49 1.56 -4.70 -3.12
N ILE A 50 0.98 -5.64 -3.87
CA ILE A 50 -0.32 -5.43 -4.55
C ILE A 50 -1.47 -5.44 -3.55
N TRP A 51 -1.45 -6.36 -2.58
CA TRP A 51 -2.48 -6.47 -1.56
C TRP A 51 -2.56 -5.22 -0.65
N ALA A 52 -1.42 -4.60 -0.35
CA ALA A 52 -1.36 -3.37 0.42
C ALA A 52 -2.08 -2.21 -0.29
N ILE A 53 -1.97 -2.14 -1.63
CA ILE A 53 -2.69 -1.17 -2.46
C ILE A 53 -4.19 -1.47 -2.42
N VAL A 54 -4.59 -2.73 -2.55
CA VAL A 54 -5.99 -3.15 -2.46
C VAL A 54 -6.57 -2.85 -1.08
N VAL A 55 -5.82 -3.03 0.00
CA VAL A 55 -6.27 -2.71 1.37
C VAL A 55 -6.44 -1.21 1.57
N ALA A 56 -5.50 -0.40 1.06
CA ALA A 56 -5.62 1.06 1.13
C ALA A 56 -6.85 1.58 0.38
N ILE A 57 -7.08 1.07 -0.84
CA ILE A 57 -8.19 1.52 -1.69
C ILE A 57 -9.53 0.83 -1.34
N GLY A 58 -9.49 -0.36 -0.74
CA GLY A 58 -10.66 -1.18 -0.44
C GLY A 58 -11.63 -0.53 0.55
N GLY A 59 -11.18 0.47 1.32
CA GLY A 59 -12.07 1.31 2.13
C GLY A 59 -12.92 2.29 1.32
N THR A 60 -12.60 2.48 0.04
CA THR A 60 -13.12 3.52 -0.85
C THR A 60 -13.84 2.92 -2.07
N ILE A 61 -14.50 1.75 -1.95
CA ILE A 61 -15.38 1.16 -3.00
C ILE A 61 -16.65 2.02 -3.25
N ASP A 62 -16.47 3.31 -3.45
CA ASP A 62 -17.40 4.23 -4.09
C ASP A 62 -16.77 5.06 -5.25
N PRO A 63 -15.73 4.62 -6.02
CA PRO A 63 -15.22 5.45 -7.12
C PRO A 63 -16.17 5.43 -8.32
N VAL A 64 -16.89 4.32 -8.54
CA VAL A 64 -17.78 4.12 -9.69
C VAL A 64 -19.00 5.04 -9.62
N ARG A 65 -19.58 5.25 -8.42
CA ARG A 65 -20.70 6.19 -8.22
C ARG A 65 -20.31 7.66 -8.40
N VAL A 66 -19.07 8.03 -8.08
CA VAL A 66 -18.56 9.40 -8.24
C VAL A 66 -18.20 9.70 -9.70
N ILE A 67 -17.79 8.68 -10.47
CA ILE A 67 -17.58 8.76 -11.93
C ILE A 67 -18.89 9.07 -12.66
N GLU A 68 -20.01 8.45 -12.30
CA GLU A 68 -21.31 8.70 -12.95
C GLU A 68 -21.90 10.09 -12.62
N ALA A 69 -21.66 10.64 -11.42
CA ALA A 69 -22.29 11.89 -10.99
C ALA A 69 -21.59 13.17 -11.50
N ASN A 70 -20.31 13.12 -11.92
CA ASN A 70 -19.48 14.33 -12.12
C ASN A 70 -18.91 14.55 -13.53
N VAL A 71 -19.23 13.70 -14.52
CA VAL A 71 -18.81 13.90 -15.93
C VAL A 71 -19.43 15.17 -16.55
N THR A 72 -20.39 15.79 -15.88
CA THR A 72 -21.17 16.92 -16.39
C THR A 72 -20.59 18.32 -16.09
N GLU A 73 -19.56 18.47 -15.24
CA GLU A 73 -19.19 19.80 -14.68
C GLU A 73 -17.75 20.32 -14.93
N GLY A 74 -16.89 19.63 -15.69
CA GLY A 74 -15.60 20.22 -16.15
C GLY A 74 -14.48 20.32 -15.10
N HIS A 75 -14.62 19.67 -13.94
CA HIS A 75 -13.53 19.43 -13.00
C HIS A 75 -12.72 18.17 -13.37
N LEU A 76 -11.50 18.01 -12.83
CA LEU A 76 -10.63 16.82 -13.03
C LEU A 76 -11.48 15.54 -13.00
N SER A 77 -11.37 14.73 -14.07
CA SER A 77 -12.23 13.55 -14.17
C SER A 77 -12.00 12.64 -12.95
N PRO A 78 -13.06 12.07 -12.35
CA PRO A 78 -12.92 11.19 -11.19
C PRO A 78 -11.96 10.01 -11.42
N ALA A 79 -11.78 9.60 -12.68
CA ALA A 79 -10.77 8.63 -13.10
C ALA A 79 -9.33 9.08 -12.78
N VAL A 80 -8.98 10.35 -13.02
CA VAL A 80 -7.64 10.88 -12.73
C VAL A 80 -7.39 10.94 -11.22
N GLN A 81 -8.40 11.31 -10.43
CA GLN A 81 -8.30 11.29 -8.97
C GLN A 81 -8.04 9.87 -8.46
N GLN A 82 -8.75 8.88 -9.01
CA GLN A 82 -8.55 7.49 -8.63
C GLN A 82 -7.13 7.00 -8.97
N ILE A 83 -6.62 7.34 -10.14
CA ILE A 83 -5.24 7.00 -10.55
C ILE A 83 -4.22 7.61 -9.58
N LEU A 84 -4.43 8.86 -9.17
CA LEU A 84 -3.54 9.53 -8.21
C LEU A 84 -3.59 8.88 -6.82
N LEU A 85 -4.76 8.47 -6.33
CA LEU A 85 -4.89 7.72 -5.06
C LEU A 85 -4.18 6.37 -5.15
N ILE A 86 -4.36 5.63 -6.25
CA ILE A 86 -3.63 4.38 -6.50
C ILE A 86 -2.12 4.62 -6.51
N ALA A 87 -1.66 5.70 -7.13
CA ALA A 87 -0.24 6.05 -7.16
C ALA A 87 0.30 6.34 -5.76
N CYS A 88 -0.44 7.07 -4.92
CA CYS A 88 -0.06 7.33 -3.54
C CYS A 88 0.01 6.04 -2.70
N ALA A 89 -0.98 5.16 -2.81
CA ALA A 89 -0.96 3.84 -2.15
C ALA A 89 0.23 2.99 -2.63
N PHE A 90 0.50 2.97 -3.94
CA PHE A 90 1.64 2.28 -4.51
C PHE A 90 2.97 2.79 -3.96
N LEU A 91 3.14 4.11 -3.83
CA LEU A 91 4.34 4.72 -3.23
C LEU A 91 4.52 4.25 -1.78
N GLY A 92 3.45 4.21 -0.98
CA GLY A 92 3.48 3.70 0.39
C GLY A 92 3.93 2.24 0.46
N ALA A 93 3.32 1.38 -0.36
CA ALA A 93 3.70 -0.04 -0.45
C ALA A 93 5.15 -0.21 -0.96
N HIS A 94 5.58 0.59 -1.93
CA HIS A 94 6.93 0.51 -2.48
C HIS A 94 8.00 0.94 -1.47
N LEU A 95 7.78 2.04 -0.75
CA LEU A 95 8.69 2.50 0.29
C LEU A 95 8.76 1.51 1.46
N GLY A 96 7.63 0.91 1.85
CA GLY A 96 7.62 -0.18 2.84
C GLY A 96 8.47 -1.37 2.39
N THR A 97 8.35 -1.75 1.11
CA THR A 97 9.11 -2.88 0.54
C THR A 97 10.62 -2.59 0.48
N GLU A 98 11.00 -1.37 0.09
CA GLU A 98 12.41 -0.99 0.05
C GLU A 98 13.00 -0.84 1.45
N LEU A 99 12.24 -0.35 2.42
CA LEU A 99 12.68 -0.33 3.82
C LEU A 99 12.95 -1.76 4.33
N VAL A 100 12.07 -2.71 4.04
CA VAL A 100 12.29 -4.13 4.34
C VAL A 100 13.56 -4.65 3.68
N ARG A 101 13.77 -4.33 2.40
CA ARG A 101 14.98 -4.70 1.66
C ARG A 101 16.25 -4.16 2.34
N TRP A 102 16.21 -2.94 2.84
CA TRP A 102 17.33 -2.30 3.54
C TRP A 102 17.59 -2.97 4.89
N ILE A 103 16.55 -3.30 5.66
CA ILE A 103 16.67 -4.02 6.93
C ILE A 103 17.33 -5.39 6.71
N VAL A 104 16.89 -6.13 5.69
CA VAL A 104 17.44 -7.46 5.38
C VAL A 104 18.89 -7.37 4.89
N ARG A 105 19.23 -6.38 4.05
CA ARG A 105 20.59 -6.20 3.53
C ARG A 105 21.57 -5.65 4.56
N GLY A 106 21.12 -4.78 5.47
CA GLY A 106 21.96 -4.20 6.52
C GLY A 106 22.26 -5.17 7.69
N GLY A 107 21.61 -6.33 7.72
CA GLY A 107 21.86 -7.39 8.70
C GLY A 107 22.84 -8.49 8.22
N LEU A 108 23.36 -8.39 6.99
CA LEU A 108 24.43 -9.23 6.44
C LEU A 108 25.78 -8.54 6.60
#